data_AF-A0AA52AWT2-F1
#
_entry.id   AF-A0AA52AWT2-F1
#
_cell.length_a   1.000
_cell.length_b   1.000
_cell.length_c   1.000
_cell.angle_alpha   90.00
_cell.angle_beta   90.00
_cell.angle_gamma   90.00
#
_symmetry.space_group_name_H-M   'P 1'
#
loop_
_entity.id
_entity.type
_entity.pdbx_description
1 polymer ?
#
loop_
_entity_poly.entity_id
_entity_poly.type
_entity_poly.pdbx_seq_one_letter_code
_entity_poly.pdbx_strand_id
1 'polypeptide(L)' 'MDSIKERVDARGVSGYIAAAAAHQDAMDRLRKLAERLEEEHGAVTDDEQQAARDRIAAIDGWHDEQPSSSDEAA' A
#
# COMPACT_ATOMS: atom_id res chain seq x y z
N MET A 1 15.32 -36.78 14.68
CA MET A 1 14.51 -35.55 14.79
C MET A 1 14.96 -34.46 13.81
N ASP A 2 16.14 -34.57 13.19
CA ASP A 2 16.68 -33.55 12.28
C ASP A 2 15.95 -33.41 10.94
N SER A 3 15.33 -34.48 10.42
CA SER A 3 14.62 -34.49 9.13
C SER A 3 13.27 -33.76 9.11
N ILE A 4 12.79 -33.26 10.27
CA ILE A 4 11.59 -32.43 10.36
C ILE A 4 11.96 -30.95 10.34
N LYS A 5 13.04 -30.55 11.04
CA LYS A 5 13.55 -29.17 11.01
C LYS A 5 14.00 -28.77 9.61
N GLU A 6 14.80 -29.61 8.95
CA GLU A 6 15.32 -29.36 7.60
C GLU A 6 14.21 -29.24 6.53
N ARG A 7 13.11 -29.97 6.71
CA ARG A 7 11.94 -29.95 5.82
C ARG A 7 11.03 -28.75 6.05
N VAL A 8 10.95 -28.26 7.29
CA VAL A 8 10.24 -27.02 7.64
C VAL A 8 11.06 -25.80 7.21
N ASP A 9 12.39 -25.83 7.34
CA ASP A 9 13.30 -24.80 6.83
C ASP A 9 13.20 -24.68 5.31
N ALA A 10 13.24 -25.80 4.57
CA ALA A 10 13.08 -25.78 3.11
C ALA A 10 11.69 -25.30 2.66
N ARG A 11 10.61 -25.65 3.37
CA ARG A 11 9.25 -25.16 3.08
C ARG A 11 9.05 -23.69 3.46
N GLY A 12 9.68 -23.22 4.54
CA GLY A 12 9.66 -21.82 4.96
C GLY A 12 10.39 -20.91 3.98
N VAL A 13 11.59 -21.33 3.53
CA VAL A 13 12.35 -20.62 2.49
C VAL A 13 11.59 -20.62 1.15
N SER A 14 11.01 -21.76 0.76
CA SER A 14 10.18 -21.84 -0.46
C SER A 14 8.92 -20.97 -0.35
N GLY A 15 8.31 -20.86 0.82
CA GLY A 15 7.17 -19.98 1.08
C GLY A 15 7.54 -18.50 1.03
N TYR A 16 8.67 -18.11 1.63
CA TYR A 16 9.18 -16.74 1.57
C TYR A 16 9.49 -16.33 0.12
N ILE A 17 10.15 -17.20 -0.65
CA ILE A 17 10.45 -16.94 -2.07
C ILE A 17 9.15 -16.79 -2.87
N ALA A 18 8.15 -17.64 -2.63
CA ALA A 18 6.85 -17.51 -3.29
C ALA A 18 6.13 -16.19 -2.95
N ALA A 19 6.18 -15.76 -1.68
CA ALA A 19 5.62 -14.49 -1.26
C ALA A 19 6.36 -13.29 -1.89
N ALA A 20 7.69 -13.35 -1.94
CA ALA A 20 8.50 -12.32 -2.58
C ALA A 20 8.21 -12.24 -4.09
N ALA A 21 8.08 -13.38 -4.77
CA ALA A 21 7.75 -13.42 -6.19
C ALA A 21 6.34 -12.87 -6.47
N ALA A 22 5.35 -13.20 -5.63
CA ALA A 22 4.01 -12.66 -5.73
C ALA A 22 3.98 -11.13 -5.51
N HIS A 23 4.77 -10.65 -4.54
CA HIS A 23 4.92 -9.21 -4.29
C HIS A 23 5.58 -8.50 -5.47
N GLN A 24 6.64 -9.09 -6.06
CA GLN A 24 7.29 -8.57 -7.25
C GLN A 24 6.33 -8.48 -8.44
N ASP A 25 5.54 -9.53 -8.72
CA ASP A 25 4.51 -9.49 -9.78
C ASP A 25 3.49 -8.38 -9.52
N ALA A 26 3.06 -8.19 -8.27
CA ALA A 26 2.15 -7.10 -7.91
C ALA A 26 2.76 -5.72 -8.17
N MET A 27 4.02 -5.50 -7.79
CA MET A 27 4.74 -4.24 -8.04
C MET A 27 4.96 -4.01 -9.55
N ASP A 28 5.27 -5.05 -10.31
CA ASP A 28 5.42 -4.96 -11.76
C ASP A 28 4.12 -4.56 -12.46
N ARG A 29 2.98 -5.10 -12.01
CA ARG A 29 1.66 -4.71 -12.51
C ARG A 29 1.33 -3.27 -12.15
N LEU A 30 1.62 -2.83 -10.93
CA LEU A 30 1.40 -1.45 -10.49
C LEU A 30 2.24 -0.48 -11.31
N ARG A 31 3.51 -0.79 -11.55
CA ARG A 31 4.40 0.03 -12.38
C ARG A 31 3.87 0.17 -13.81
N LYS A 32 3.46 -0.92 -14.45
CA LYS A 32 2.87 -0.87 -15.81
C LYS A 32 1.61 -0.01 -15.86
N LEU A 33 0.79 -0.04 -14.81
CA LEU A 33 -0.38 0.80 -14.70
C LEU A 33 0.01 2.27 -14.55
N ALA A 34 0.99 2.58 -13.69
CA ALA A 34 1.50 3.92 -13.52
C ALA A 34 2.09 4.49 -14.83
N GLU A 35 2.91 3.71 -15.55
CA GLU A 35 3.47 4.08 -16.85
C GLU A 35 2.37 4.42 -17.86
N ARG A 36 1.30 3.61 -17.92
CA ARG A 36 0.16 3.88 -18.81
C ARG A 36 -0.58 5.17 -18.42
N LEU A 37 -0.77 5.43 -17.13
CA LEU A 37 -1.42 6.66 -16.66
C LEU A 37 -0.56 7.88 -16.97
N GLU A 38 0.76 7.78 -16.82
CA GLU A 38 1.70 8.84 -17.17
C GLU A 38 1.72 9.11 -18.67
N GLU A 39 1.62 8.08 -19.51
CA GLU A 39 1.47 8.26 -20.96
C GLU A 39 0.16 8.98 -21.32
N GLU A 40 -0.94 8.68 -20.62
CA GLU A 40 -2.26 9.26 -20.89
C GLU A 40 -2.41 10.70 -20.36
N HIS A 41 -1.86 11.00 -19.17
CA HIS A 41 -2.10 12.25 -18.45
C HIS A 41 -0.86 13.13 -18.25
N GLY A 42 0.33 12.62 -18.58
CA GLY A 42 1.60 13.24 -18.24
C GLY A 42 2.09 12.86 -16.84
N ALA A 43 3.33 13.22 -16.54
CA ALA A 43 3.94 13.00 -15.24
C ALA A 43 3.25 13.84 -14.16
N VAL A 44 3.06 13.26 -12.98
CA VAL A 44 2.57 13.99 -11.81
C VAL A 44 3.59 15.04 -11.41
N THR A 45 3.17 16.29 -11.34
CA THR A 45 4.03 17.41 -10.93
C THR A 45 4.12 17.51 -9.41
N ASP A 46 5.17 18.18 -8.91
CA ASP A 46 5.34 18.44 -7.48
C ASP A 46 4.16 19.28 -6.91
N ASP A 47 3.65 20.22 -7.70
CA ASP A 47 2.50 21.06 -7.32
C ASP A 47 1.22 20.24 -7.17
N GLU A 48 0.93 19.34 -8.11
CA GLU A 48 -0.21 18.42 -8.03
C GLU A 48 -0.09 17.46 -6.84
N GLN A 49 1.13 16.98 -6.60
CA GLN A 49 1.41 16.12 -5.46
C GLN A 49 1.21 16.86 -4.14
N GLN A 50 1.61 18.12 -4.05
CA GLN A 50 1.39 18.95 -2.87
C GLN A 50 -0.09 19.24 -2.66
N ALA A 51 -0.83 19.62 -3.71
CA ALA A 51 -2.27 19.85 -3.64
C ALA A 51 -3.05 18.60 -3.18
N ALA A 52 -2.62 17.41 -3.61
CA ALA A 52 -3.20 16.15 -3.14
C ALA A 52 -2.94 15.90 -1.64
N ARG A 53 -1.72 16.19 -1.15
CA ARG A 53 -1.39 16.09 0.28
C ARG A 53 -2.20 17.09 1.11
N ASP A 54 -2.31 18.33 0.66
CA ASP A 54 -3.09 19.37 1.34
C ASP A 54 -4.57 18.97 1.46
N ARG A 55 -5.11 18.32 0.42
CA ARG A 55 -6.49 17.80 0.43
C ARG A 55 -6.66 16.66 1.45
N ILE A 56 -5.70 15.75 1.55
CA ILE A 56 -5.71 14.67 2.55
C ILE A 56 -5.65 15.27 3.95
N ALA A 57 -4.71 16.18 4.20
CA ALA A 57 -4.56 16.86 5.49
C ALA A 57 -5.82 17.63 5.88
N ALA A 58 -6.49 18.27 4.92
CA ALA A 58 -7.78 18.90 5.15
C ALA A 58 -8.80 17.85 5.63
N ILE A 59 -8.99 16.75 4.88
CA ILE A 59 -9.94 15.67 5.23
C ILE A 59 -9.67 15.13 6.63
N ASP A 60 -8.41 14.87 6.97
CA ASP A 60 -8.02 14.39 8.29
C ASP A 60 -8.34 15.43 9.38
N GLY A 61 -8.07 16.72 9.11
CA GLY A 61 -8.46 17.81 10.00
C GLY A 61 -9.97 17.89 10.24
N TRP A 62 -10.79 17.73 9.19
CA TRP A 62 -12.25 17.66 9.34
C TRP A 62 -12.70 16.49 10.21
N HIS A 63 -11.98 15.35 10.18
CA HIS A 63 -12.28 14.21 11.05
C HIS A 63 -11.88 14.45 12.51
N ASP A 64 -10.77 15.15 12.75
CA ASP A 64 -10.32 15.51 14.10
C ASP A 64 -11.19 16.62 14.74
N GLU A 65 -11.69 17.55 13.92
CA GLU A 65 -12.59 18.64 14.34
C GLU A 65 -14.04 18.20 14.55
N GLN A 66 -14.40 17.00 14.09
CA GLN A 66 -15.67 16.34 14.36
C GLN A 66 -15.45 15.31 15.48
N PRO A 67 -15.27 15.72 16.76
CA PRO A 67 -15.32 14.76 17.85
C PRO A 67 -16.66 14.04 17.76
N SER A 68 -16.62 12.72 17.96
CA SER A 68 -17.78 11.82 17.99
C SER A 68 -18.97 12.48 18.71
N SER A 69 -19.85 13.15 17.97
CA SER A 69 -21.14 13.60 18.49
C SER A 69 -22.11 12.43 18.66
N SER A 70 -21.60 11.19 18.51
CA SER A 70 -22.29 9.94 18.80
C SER A 70 -21.91 9.33 20.16
N ASP A 71 -21.11 10.01 21.01
CA ASP A 71 -20.78 9.51 22.36
C ASP A 71 -21.52 10.28 23.50
N GLU A 72 -22.64 10.94 23.18
CA GLU A 72 -23.54 11.52 24.19
C GLU A 72 -25.02 11.26 23.85
N ALA A 73 -25.43 9.98 23.88
CA ALA A 73 -26.84 9.62 24.08
C ALA A 73 -27.00 8.17 24.59
N ALA A 74 -27.53 8.07 25.82
CA ALA A 74 -28.14 6.91 26.52
C ALA A 74 -27.22 6.00 27.35
#